data_AF-A1CRI6-F1
#
_entry.id   AF-A1CRI6-F1
#
_cell.length_a   1.000
_cell.length_b   1.000
_cell.length_c   1.000
_cell.angle_alpha   90.00
_cell.angle_beta   90.00
_cell.angle_gamma   90.00
#
_symmetry.space_group_name_H-M   'P 1'
#
loop_
_entity.id
_entity.type
_entity.pdbx_description
1 polymer ?
#
loop_
_entity_poly.entity_id
_entity_poly.type
_entity_poly.pdbx_seq_one_letter_code
_entity_poly.pdbx_strand_id
1 'polypeptide(L)'
;MASSHEPQQTSAEDGNAIVIPIERSFSDGDKSTWPTEARFGMPDDRGYREKVAIMWLREIGAYEEGMDYVIDTLPDGYAIFDRPRGTNPDIVSLVPKALNTTPLTEDIAR
;
A
#
# COMPACT_ATOMS: atom_id res chain seq x y z
N MET A 1 -14.11 -22.66 -35.21
CA MET A 1 -13.61 -21.30 -34.94
C MET A 1 -14.40 -20.72 -33.79
N ALA A 2 -13.71 -20.28 -32.74
CA ALA A 2 -14.09 -19.25 -31.75
C ALA A 2 -13.32 -19.54 -30.45
N SER A 3 -12.02 -19.22 -30.46
CA SER A 3 -11.26 -19.00 -29.23
C SER A 3 -11.46 -17.53 -28.89
N SER A 4 -12.21 -17.24 -27.85
CA SER A 4 -12.37 -15.89 -27.33
C SER A 4 -12.74 -16.02 -25.87
N HIS A 5 -11.87 -15.53 -25.00
CA HIS A 5 -12.15 -14.63 -23.87
C HIS A 5 -10.84 -14.48 -23.07
N GLU A 6 -9.92 -13.67 -23.60
CA GLU A 6 -9.11 -12.82 -22.73
C GLU A 6 -10.03 -11.73 -22.16
N PRO A 7 -10.07 -11.51 -20.85
CA PRO A 7 -10.33 -10.20 -20.31
C PRO A 7 -9.00 -9.44 -20.18
N GLN A 8 -8.91 -8.38 -20.97
CA GLN A 8 -7.89 -7.36 -20.90
C GLN A 8 -7.91 -6.62 -19.56
N GLN A 9 -6.70 -6.37 -19.05
CA GLN A 9 -6.21 -5.07 -18.56
C GLN A 9 -7.01 -4.38 -17.45
N THR A 10 -6.46 -4.40 -16.22
CA THR A 10 -6.86 -3.47 -15.16
C THR A 10 -5.63 -2.83 -14.51
N SER A 11 -5.59 -1.50 -14.65
CA SER A 11 -4.90 -0.52 -13.81
C SER A 11 -3.39 -0.42 -13.93
N ALA A 12 -2.96 0.24 -15.01
CA ALA A 12 -1.74 1.04 -15.00
C ALA A 12 -1.97 2.25 -14.06
N GLU A 13 -1.46 2.18 -12.83
CA GLU A 13 -1.43 3.32 -11.89
C GLU A 13 0.03 3.56 -11.44
N ASP A 14 0.56 4.70 -11.91
CA ASP A 14 1.92 5.25 -11.91
C ASP A 14 2.95 4.59 -12.86
N GLY A 15 3.17 5.27 -13.99
CA GLY A 15 3.93 4.81 -15.15
C GLY A 15 5.45 4.66 -15.00
N ASN A 16 5.95 4.21 -13.85
CA ASN A 16 7.36 3.82 -13.71
C ASN A 16 7.61 2.59 -12.80
N ALA A 17 6.60 2.07 -12.11
CA ALA A 17 6.79 0.89 -11.26
C ALA A 17 6.81 -0.41 -12.08
N ILE A 18 7.78 -1.27 -11.78
CA ILE A 18 7.86 -2.63 -12.32
C ILE A 18 6.81 -3.48 -11.60
N VAL A 19 5.80 -3.90 -12.36
CA VAL A 19 4.70 -4.74 -11.85
C VAL A 19 5.13 -6.21 -11.85
N ILE A 20 5.10 -6.83 -10.67
CA ILE A 20 5.45 -8.23 -10.48
C ILE A 20 4.15 -9.05 -10.40
N PRO A 21 3.88 -9.95 -11.36
CA PRO A 21 2.69 -10.78 -11.30
C PRO A 21 2.82 -11.83 -10.20
N ILE A 22 1.77 -12.02 -9.41
CA ILE A 22 1.66 -13.15 -8.49
C ILE A 22 0.89 -14.31 -9.11
N GLU A 23 1.28 -15.54 -8.74
CA GLU A 23 0.57 -16.75 -9.13
C GLU A 23 -0.78 -16.83 -8.40
N ARG A 24 -1.88 -16.83 -9.16
CA ARG A 24 -3.25 -16.76 -8.61
C ARG A 24 -3.85 -18.12 -8.28
N SER A 25 -3.13 -19.21 -8.57
CA SER A 25 -3.55 -20.58 -8.23
C SER A 25 -3.57 -20.86 -6.72
N PHE A 26 -2.98 -19.98 -5.91
CA PHE A 26 -2.92 -20.09 -4.46
C PHE A 26 -3.78 -19.03 -3.80
N SER A 27 -4.51 -19.45 -2.77
CA SER A 27 -5.27 -18.58 -1.88
C SER A 27 -4.60 -18.54 -0.52
N ASP A 28 -4.54 -17.34 0.07
CA ASP A 28 -3.93 -17.11 1.39
C ASP A 28 -5.00 -16.86 2.48
N GLY A 29 -6.25 -17.20 2.19
CA GLY A 29 -7.33 -17.02 3.17
C GLY A 29 -8.72 -17.27 2.62
N ASP A 30 -9.70 -17.29 3.53
CA ASP A 30 -11.12 -17.34 3.17
C ASP A 30 -11.74 -15.95 3.43
N LYS A 31 -12.35 -15.36 2.40
CA LYS A 31 -13.03 -14.06 2.51
C LYS A 31 -14.14 -14.07 3.55
N SER A 32 -14.68 -15.24 3.86
CA SER A 32 -15.70 -15.43 4.90
C SER A 32 -15.19 -15.12 6.30
N THR A 33 -13.87 -15.10 6.52
CA THR A 33 -13.26 -14.72 7.81
C THR A 33 -12.93 -13.23 7.91
N TRP A 34 -13.20 -12.45 6.87
CA TRP A 34 -12.92 -11.03 6.88
C TRP A 34 -13.82 -10.30 7.88
N PRO A 35 -13.31 -9.27 8.58
CA PRO A 35 -14.15 -8.44 9.42
C PRO A 35 -15.26 -7.78 8.60
N THR A 36 -16.51 -7.98 9.01
CA THR A 36 -17.68 -7.42 8.32
C THR A 36 -18.22 -6.16 8.99
N GLU A 37 -17.75 -5.83 10.19
CA GLU A 37 -18.26 -4.67 10.92
C GLU A 37 -17.74 -3.36 10.32
N ALA A 38 -18.62 -2.36 10.18
CA ALA A 38 -18.32 -1.05 9.60
C ALA A 38 -17.20 -0.25 10.29
N ARG A 39 -16.76 -0.69 11.47
CA ARG A 39 -15.65 -0.08 12.21
C ARG A 39 -14.28 -0.40 11.60
N PHE A 40 -14.18 -1.45 10.79
CA PHE A 40 -12.97 -1.82 10.09
C PHE A 40 -12.93 -1.09 8.74
N GLY A 41 -11.89 -0.28 8.54
CA GLY A 41 -11.65 0.34 7.25
C GLY A 41 -10.99 -0.66 6.30
N MET A 42 -11.28 -0.57 5.00
CA MET A 42 -10.52 -1.28 3.97
C MET A 42 -9.73 -0.23 3.18
N PRO A 43 -8.50 0.11 3.62
CA PRO A 43 -7.66 1.08 2.93
C PRO A 43 -7.19 0.55 1.58
N ASP A 44 -6.65 1.45 0.77
CA ASP A 44 -5.93 1.08 -0.44
C ASP A 44 -4.71 0.19 -0.10
N ASP A 45 -4.51 -0.86 -0.88
CA ASP A 45 -3.52 -1.90 -0.60
C ASP A 45 -2.17 -1.66 -1.30
N ARG A 46 -2.04 -0.62 -2.13
CA ARG A 46 -0.87 -0.40 -2.99
C ARG A 46 0.43 -0.27 -2.21
N GLY A 47 0.44 0.54 -1.15
CA GLY A 47 1.63 0.70 -0.31
C GLY A 47 2.07 -0.60 0.37
N TYR A 48 1.12 -1.50 0.65
CA TYR A 48 1.44 -2.83 1.15
C TYR A 48 2.00 -3.72 0.04
N ARG A 49 1.41 -3.68 -1.16
CA ARG A 49 1.89 -4.40 -2.35
C ARG A 49 3.31 -4.01 -2.74
N GLU A 50 3.65 -2.73 -2.69
CA GLU A 50 5.02 -2.22 -2.89
C GLU A 50 6.00 -2.78 -1.85
N LYS A 51 5.61 -2.73 -0.57
CA LYS A 51 6.44 -3.24 0.52
C LYS A 51 6.72 -4.75 0.36
N VAL A 52 5.69 -5.54 0.03
CA VAL A 52 5.83 -6.97 -0.22
C VAL A 52 6.73 -7.22 -1.43
N ALA A 53 6.55 -6.48 -2.53
CA ALA A 53 7.40 -6.59 -3.73
C ALA A 53 8.88 -6.37 -3.39
N ILE A 54 9.20 -5.27 -2.67
CA ILE A 54 10.57 -4.95 -2.27
C ILE A 54 11.13 -6.02 -1.34
N MET A 55 10.37 -6.46 -0.34
CA MET A 55 10.80 -7.50 0.59
C MET A 55 11.10 -8.81 -0.13
N TRP A 56 10.23 -9.24 -1.03
CA TRP A 56 10.39 -10.47 -1.78
C TRP A 56 11.57 -10.43 -2.75
N LEU A 57 11.73 -9.34 -3.51
CA LEU A 57 12.87 -9.18 -4.42
C LEU A 57 14.22 -9.18 -3.69
N ARG A 58 14.27 -8.59 -2.48
CA ARG A 58 15.48 -8.62 -1.65
C ARG A 58 15.81 -10.04 -1.19
N GLU A 59 14.80 -10.80 -0.78
CA GLU A 59 14.97 -12.19 -0.34
C GLU A 59 15.53 -13.08 -1.45
N ILE A 60 15.03 -12.94 -2.68
CA ILE A 60 15.49 -13.75 -3.82
C ILE A 60 16.74 -13.18 -4.52
N GLY A 61 17.24 -12.02 -4.07
CA GLY A 61 18.43 -11.35 -4.63
C GLY A 61 18.20 -10.67 -5.99
N ALA A 62 16.96 -10.37 -6.36
CA ALA A 62 16.58 -9.71 -7.61
C ALA A 62 16.24 -8.21 -7.43
N TYR A 63 16.46 -7.66 -6.24
CA TYR A 63 16.21 -6.24 -5.97
C TYR A 63 17.31 -5.35 -6.55
N GLU A 64 16.93 -4.38 -7.38
CA GLU A 64 17.81 -3.33 -7.88
C GLU A 64 17.48 -1.98 -7.23
N GLU A 65 18.52 -1.24 -6.84
CA GLU A 65 18.38 0.09 -6.25
C GLU A 65 17.95 1.13 -7.31
N GLY A 66 17.04 2.04 -6.94
CA GLY A 66 16.53 3.08 -7.83
C GLY A 66 15.36 2.63 -8.72
N MET A 67 14.93 1.38 -8.61
CA MET A 67 13.73 0.86 -9.27
C MET A 67 12.55 0.82 -8.29
N ASP A 68 11.37 1.16 -8.80
CA ASP A 68 10.11 1.02 -8.07
C ASP A 68 9.47 -0.33 -8.42
N TYR A 69 8.96 -1.04 -7.41
CA TYR A 69 8.36 -2.36 -7.57
C TYR A 69 7.03 -2.46 -6.87
N VAL A 70 6.07 -3.14 -7.50
CA VAL A 70 4.76 -3.38 -6.93
C VAL A 70 4.23 -4.74 -7.40
N ILE A 71 3.61 -5.53 -6.52
CA ILE A 71 2.90 -6.73 -6.96
C ILE A 71 1.56 -6.34 -7.62
N ASP A 72 1.14 -7.08 -8.64
CA ASP A 72 -0.07 -6.77 -9.41
C ASP A 72 -1.34 -6.76 -8.53
N THR A 73 -1.44 -7.72 -7.60
CA THR A 73 -2.56 -7.84 -6.68
C THR A 73 -2.15 -8.60 -5.42
N LEU A 74 -3.00 -8.58 -4.38
CA LEU A 74 -2.87 -9.47 -3.24
C LEU A 74 -3.41 -10.87 -3.58
N PRO A 75 -2.87 -11.95 -2.97
CA PRO A 75 -3.39 -13.29 -3.15
C PRO A 75 -4.89 -13.37 -2.81
N ASP A 76 -5.61 -14.29 -3.46
CA ASP A 76 -7.04 -14.43 -3.24
C ASP A 76 -7.33 -14.80 -1.77
N GLY A 77 -8.25 -14.06 -1.15
CA GLY A 77 -8.60 -14.22 0.26
C GLY A 77 -7.75 -13.39 1.23
N TYR A 78 -6.72 -12.69 0.75
CA TYR A 78 -5.94 -11.76 1.56
C TYR A 78 -6.43 -10.31 1.37
N ALA A 79 -6.56 -9.57 2.46
CA ALA A 79 -6.94 -8.16 2.45
C ALA A 79 -6.35 -7.42 3.65
N ILE A 80 -6.09 -6.13 3.48
CA ILE A 80 -5.64 -5.24 4.55
C ILE A 80 -6.86 -4.54 5.15
N PHE A 81 -6.98 -4.61 6.47
CA PHE A 81 -8.02 -3.92 7.22
C PHE A 81 -7.39 -2.99 8.27
N ASP A 82 -7.90 -1.78 8.36
CA ASP A 82 -7.61 -0.87 9.44
C ASP A 82 -8.43 -1.23 10.68
N ARG A 83 -7.73 -1.45 11.79
CA ARG A 83 -8.39 -1.65 13.08
C ARG A 83 -8.60 -0.30 13.77
N PRO A 84 -9.84 0.02 14.18
CA PRO A 84 -10.12 1.26 14.91
C PRO A 84 -9.35 1.27 16.23
N ARG A 85 -8.66 2.38 16.52
CA ARG A 85 -7.90 2.55 17.76
C ARG A 85 -8.88 2.75 18.92
N GLY A 86 -8.85 1.85 19.91
CA GLY A 86 -9.80 1.88 21.02
C GLY A 86 -9.60 3.05 21.99
N THR A 87 -8.35 3.34 22.38
CA THR A 87 -8.06 4.29 23.48
C THR A 87 -7.82 5.72 23.00
N ASN A 88 -7.41 5.91 21.74
CA ASN A 88 -7.19 7.24 21.16
C ASN A 88 -7.41 7.18 19.64
N PRO A 89 -8.62 7.48 19.15
CA PRO A 89 -8.95 7.35 17.74
C PRO A 89 -8.21 8.36 16.85
N ASP A 90 -7.81 9.52 17.40
CA ASP A 90 -7.28 10.65 16.62
C ASP A 90 -5.75 10.74 16.60
N ILE A 91 -5.03 9.82 17.27
CA ILE A 91 -3.57 9.84 17.28
C ILE A 91 -3.00 9.33 15.95
N VAL A 92 -2.78 10.26 15.03
CA VAL A 92 -1.91 10.04 13.88
C VAL A 92 -0.48 9.88 14.40
N SER A 93 0.23 8.86 13.93
CA SER A 93 1.66 8.68 14.18
C SER A 93 2.36 10.02 14.01
N LEU A 94 3.04 10.50 15.05
CA LEU A 94 3.67 11.81 15.11
C LEU A 94 4.83 11.89 14.09
N VAL A 95 4.51 12.09 12.82
CA VAL A 95 5.31 13.00 12.01
C VAL A 95 4.99 14.38 12.58
N PRO A 96 5.98 15.14 13.09
CA PRO A 96 5.68 16.43 13.69
C PRO A 96 5.07 17.35 12.64
N LYS A 97 3.76 17.58 12.74
CA LYS A 97 3.03 18.64 12.04
C LYS A 97 3.35 19.97 12.71
N ALA A 98 4.61 20.40 12.65
CA ALA A 98 5.08 21.77 12.85
C ALA A 98 6.57 21.74 13.17
N LEU A 99 7.39 21.99 12.16
CA LEU A 99 8.64 22.70 12.36
C LEU A 99 8.82 23.66 11.17
N ASN A 100 8.86 24.96 11.52
CA ASN A 100 9.59 26.05 10.84
C ASN A 100 8.75 26.85 9.82
N THR A 101 8.48 28.16 9.93
CA THR A 101 9.17 29.25 10.64
C THR A 101 8.20 30.44 10.78
N THR A 102 7.92 30.88 12.01
CA THR A 102 7.54 32.29 12.23
C THR A 102 8.77 33.13 11.91
N PRO A 103 8.73 34.14 11.02
CA PRO A 103 9.87 35.03 10.88
C PRO A 103 10.10 35.71 12.24
N LEU A 104 11.33 35.63 12.76
CA LEU A 104 11.79 36.49 13.83
C LEU A 104 11.59 37.93 13.31
N THR A 105 10.62 38.65 13.86
CA THR A 105 10.58 40.11 13.72
C THR A 105 11.86 40.62 14.40
N GLU A 106 12.80 41.08 13.59
CA GLU A 106 13.89 41.96 14.01
C GLU A 106 13.26 43.22 14.63
N ASP A 107 13.08 43.19 15.94
CA ASP A 107 12.91 44.40 16.75
C ASP A 107 14.30 45.02 16.93
N ILE A 108 14.82 45.65 15.87
CA ILE A 108 15.97 46.55 15.95
C ILE A 108 15.39 47.97 15.97
N ALA A 109 14.95 48.39 17.16
CA ALA A 109 14.59 49.76 17.47
C ALA A 109 15.37 50.25 18.69
N ARG A 110 16.64 50.63 18.49
CA ARG A 110 17.34 51.83 19.00
C ARG A 110 18.85 51.64 19.09
#